data_AF-A0A1A9RLB3-F1
#
_entry.id   AF-A0A1A9RLB3-F1
#
_cell.length_a   1.000
_cell.length_b   1.000
_cell.length_c   1.000
_cell.angle_alpha   90.00
_cell.angle_beta   90.00
_cell.angle_gamma   90.00
#
_symmetry.space_group_name_H-M   'P 1'
#
loop_
_entity.id
_entity.type
_entity.pdbx_description
1 polymer ?
#
loop_
_entity_poly.entity_id
_entity_poly.type
_entity_poly.pdbx_seq_one_letter_code
_entity_poly.pdbx_strand_id
1 'polypeptide(L)'
;MATPVFNFKMFIQHLPVTSADRMELVKSALSTSDIIGSVLRTHLTAEQIIEAWIYAACNRANLFTDTSITFAAKRQIAVNLGLPKAASSLFHNVAKIRNRFAHDPSTAEIDTELVDKIKEQFFSLMPGWRHQPDVGISFFRKDGSTELNVSLHDANQPPHIILAVIVSLVALFLANKAREEASIES
;
A
#
# COMPACT_ATOMS: atom_id res chain seq x y z
N MET A 1 -18.97 -0.54 -25.99
CA MET A 1 -18.77 0.44 -24.89
C MET A 1 -17.29 0.75 -24.85
N ALA A 2 -16.90 2.02 -24.94
CA ALA A 2 -15.51 2.39 -24.69
C ALA A 2 -15.18 2.05 -23.23
N THR A 3 -14.08 1.34 -23.00
CA THR A 3 -13.56 1.14 -21.65
C THR A 3 -13.28 2.53 -21.07
N PRO A 4 -13.80 2.87 -19.88
CA PRO A 4 -13.48 4.16 -19.27
C PRO A 4 -11.97 4.27 -19.10
N VAL A 5 -11.40 5.37 -19.62
CA VAL A 5 -10.00 5.74 -19.40
C VAL A 5 -9.77 5.93 -17.91
N PHE A 6 -8.66 5.41 -17.39
CA PHE A 6 -8.33 5.47 -15.97
C PHE A 6 -8.24 6.93 -15.49
N ASN A 7 -9.08 7.35 -14.54
CA ASN A 7 -9.07 8.73 -14.04
C ASN A 7 -7.93 8.95 -13.04
N PHE A 8 -6.77 9.36 -13.56
CA PHE A 8 -5.57 9.63 -12.75
C PHE A 8 -5.80 10.65 -11.63
N LYS A 9 -6.53 11.74 -11.90
CA LYS A 9 -6.82 12.77 -10.89
C LYS A 9 -7.61 12.19 -9.72
N MET A 10 -8.60 11.35 -10.02
CA MET A 10 -9.39 10.66 -9.00
C MET A 10 -8.52 9.69 -8.19
N PHE A 11 -7.61 8.97 -8.86
CA PHE A 11 -6.67 8.07 -8.17
C PHE A 11 -5.86 8.84 -7.12
N ILE A 12 -5.21 9.94 -7.51
CA ILE A 12 -4.39 10.77 -6.62
C ILE A 12 -5.20 11.38 -5.48
N GLN A 13 -6.44 11.81 -5.75
CA GLN A 13 -7.32 12.39 -4.72
C GLN A 13 -7.69 11.41 -3.60
N HIS A 14 -7.75 10.11 -3.91
CA HIS A 14 -8.16 9.07 -2.96
C HIS A 14 -6.99 8.21 -2.43
N LEU A 15 -5.81 8.30 -3.04
CA LEU A 15 -4.63 7.54 -2.62
C LEU A 15 -4.15 7.98 -1.22
N PRO A 16 -3.80 7.05 -0.31
CA PRO A 16 -3.49 7.42 1.08
C PRO A 16 -2.13 8.12 1.27
N VAL A 17 -1.29 8.19 0.24
CA VAL A 17 0.09 8.73 0.33
C VAL A 17 0.27 10.10 -0.34
N THR A 18 -0.82 10.82 -0.63
CA THR A 18 -0.78 12.05 -1.45
C THR A 18 -1.05 13.35 -0.69
N SER A 19 -1.39 13.28 0.61
CA SER A 19 -1.59 14.46 1.47
C SER A 19 -1.27 14.14 2.93
N ALA A 20 -0.89 15.16 3.70
CA ALA A 20 -0.52 15.02 5.11
C ALA A 20 -1.60 14.28 5.92
N ASP A 21 -2.86 14.72 5.83
CA ASP A 21 -3.98 14.12 6.56
C ASP A 21 -4.19 12.64 6.21
N ARG A 22 -3.96 12.26 4.95
CA ARG A 22 -4.10 10.86 4.49
C ARG A 22 -2.91 10.00 4.90
N MET A 23 -1.73 10.61 5.04
CA MET A 23 -0.51 9.91 5.45
C MET A 23 -0.46 9.59 6.94
N GLU A 24 -1.35 10.15 7.78
CA GLU A 24 -1.37 9.88 9.22
C GLU A 24 -1.54 8.38 9.54
N LEU A 25 -2.32 7.66 8.73
CA LEU A 25 -2.49 6.21 8.87
C LEU A 25 -1.16 5.47 8.64
N VAL A 26 -0.43 5.85 7.59
CA VAL A 26 0.87 5.31 7.20
C VAL A 26 1.93 5.66 8.24
N LYS A 27 1.99 6.93 8.65
CA LYS A 27 2.92 7.42 9.67
C LYS A 27 2.72 6.70 11.00
N SER A 28 1.46 6.50 11.41
CA SER A 28 1.11 5.73 12.61
C SER A 28 1.53 4.26 12.50
N ALA A 29 1.42 3.66 11.31
CA ALA A 29 1.87 2.28 11.07
C ALA A 29 3.41 2.14 11.15
N LEU A 30 4.14 3.20 10.75
CA LEU A 30 5.61 3.23 10.69
C LEU A 30 6.30 3.67 12.00
N SER A 31 5.57 4.23 12.96
CA SER A 31 6.13 4.78 14.21
C SER A 31 5.69 4.07 15.48
N THR A 32 4.71 3.17 15.39
CA THR A 32 4.17 2.43 16.54
C THR A 32 5.03 1.23 16.91
N SER A 33 5.10 0.91 18.20
CA SER A 33 5.63 -0.37 18.71
C SER A 33 4.57 -1.46 18.80
N ASP A 34 3.27 -1.11 18.71
CA ASP A 34 2.16 -2.06 18.64
C ASP A 34 2.14 -2.75 17.26
N ILE A 35 2.61 -3.99 17.23
CA ILE A 35 2.72 -4.83 16.03
C ILE A 35 1.35 -5.05 15.38
N ILE A 36 0.34 -5.37 16.19
CA ILE A 36 -1.02 -5.66 15.70
C ILE A 36 -1.61 -4.38 15.10
N GLY A 37 -1.50 -3.27 15.82
CA GLY A 37 -1.93 -1.96 15.35
C GLY A 37 -1.20 -1.49 14.10
N SER A 38 0.10 -1.78 13.95
CA SER A 38 0.84 -1.47 12.72
C SER A 38 0.30 -2.27 11.54
N VAL A 39 0.19 -3.59 11.67
CA VAL A 39 -0.31 -4.46 10.59
C VAL A 39 -1.75 -4.13 10.21
N LEU A 40 -2.61 -3.80 11.17
CA LEU A 40 -3.97 -3.35 10.90
C LEU A 40 -3.98 -2.07 10.04
N ARG A 41 -3.20 -1.06 10.42
CA ARG A 41 -3.11 0.20 9.66
C ARG A 41 -2.49 0.00 8.27
N THR A 42 -1.50 -0.88 8.15
CA THR A 42 -0.92 -1.29 6.87
C THR A 42 -1.95 -1.97 5.97
N HIS A 43 -2.78 -2.85 6.53
CA HIS A 43 -3.87 -3.50 5.80
C HIS A 43 -4.95 -2.50 5.35
N LEU A 44 -5.37 -1.59 6.23
CA LEU A 44 -6.31 -0.51 5.90
C LEU A 44 -5.76 0.40 4.79
N THR A 45 -4.46 0.71 4.82
CA THR A 45 -3.79 1.44 3.75
C THR A 45 -3.86 0.67 2.42
N ALA A 46 -3.59 -0.64 2.43
CA ALA A 46 -3.71 -1.47 1.23
C ALA A 46 -5.15 -1.49 0.68
N GLU A 47 -6.16 -1.53 1.55
CA GLU A 47 -7.56 -1.43 1.16
C GLU A 47 -7.89 -0.07 0.52
N GLN A 48 -7.43 1.04 1.10
CA GLN A 48 -7.61 2.38 0.53
C GLN A 48 -6.95 2.53 -0.85
N ILE A 49 -5.78 1.90 -1.08
CA ILE A 49 -5.13 1.89 -2.40
C ILE A 49 -6.00 1.14 -3.43
N ILE A 50 -6.55 -0.02 -3.05
CA ILE A 50 -7.45 -0.80 -3.91
C ILE A 50 -8.72 -0.01 -4.24
N GLU A 51 -9.32 0.64 -3.26
CA GLU A 51 -10.50 1.48 -3.47
C GLU A 51 -10.21 2.66 -4.39
N ALA A 52 -9.11 3.38 -4.15
CA ALA A 52 -8.69 4.48 -5.02
C ALA A 52 -8.51 4.03 -6.48
N TRP A 53 -7.90 2.85 -6.69
CA TRP A 53 -7.74 2.26 -8.03
C TRP A 53 -9.10 2.00 -8.69
N ILE A 54 -10.02 1.38 -7.96
CA ILE A 54 -11.36 1.05 -8.48
C ILE A 54 -12.14 2.34 -8.78
N TYR A 55 -12.08 3.34 -7.90
CA TYR A 55 -12.75 4.62 -8.12
C TYR A 55 -12.25 5.27 -9.41
N ALA A 56 -10.93 5.30 -9.61
CA ALA A 56 -10.32 5.84 -10.82
C ALA A 56 -10.69 5.07 -12.09
N ALA A 57 -10.65 3.73 -12.04
CA ALA A 57 -10.99 2.87 -13.17
C ALA A 57 -12.49 2.90 -13.52
N CYS A 58 -13.37 3.09 -12.54
CA CYS A 58 -14.81 3.24 -12.76
C CYS A 58 -15.26 4.70 -12.95
N ASN A 59 -14.33 5.66 -12.82
CA ASN A 59 -14.60 7.09 -12.75
C ASN A 59 -15.74 7.44 -11.77
N ARG A 60 -15.75 6.80 -10.60
CA ARG A 60 -16.80 6.96 -9.59
C ARG A 60 -16.21 6.88 -8.19
N ALA A 61 -16.02 8.05 -7.58
CA ALA A 61 -15.63 8.17 -6.19
C ALA A 61 -16.67 7.50 -5.29
N ASN A 62 -16.23 6.98 -4.15
CA ASN A 62 -17.10 6.46 -3.10
C ASN A 62 -18.03 5.33 -3.61
N LEU A 63 -17.57 4.54 -4.59
CA LEU A 63 -18.36 3.48 -5.22
C LEU A 63 -18.91 2.45 -4.20
N PHE A 64 -18.22 2.27 -3.09
CA PHE A 64 -18.57 1.31 -2.04
C PHE A 64 -19.30 1.93 -0.85
N THR A 65 -19.64 3.22 -0.88
CA THR A 65 -20.43 3.83 0.18
C THR A 65 -21.76 3.08 0.34
N ASP A 66 -22.13 2.83 1.59
CA ASP A 66 -23.31 2.06 1.97
C ASP A 66 -23.36 0.62 1.45
N THR A 67 -22.23 0.08 0.99
CA THR A 67 -22.13 -1.29 0.47
C THR A 67 -21.08 -2.10 1.24
N SER A 68 -21.49 -3.25 1.79
CA SER A 68 -20.56 -4.18 2.42
C SER A 68 -19.94 -5.12 1.38
N ILE A 69 -18.72 -4.83 0.95
CA ILE A 69 -17.92 -5.70 0.08
C ILE A 69 -16.66 -6.14 0.82
N THR A 70 -16.34 -7.43 0.74
CA THR A 70 -15.14 -7.98 1.37
C THR A 70 -13.87 -7.47 0.69
N PHE A 71 -12.78 -7.36 1.45
CA PHE A 71 -11.46 -7.04 0.92
C PHE A 71 -11.05 -7.94 -0.26
N ALA A 72 -11.33 -9.26 -0.15
CA ALA A 72 -11.03 -10.22 -1.22
C ALA A 72 -11.78 -9.90 -2.52
N ALA A 73 -13.06 -9.52 -2.43
CA ALA A 73 -13.84 -9.12 -3.59
C ALA A 73 -13.34 -7.79 -4.19
N LYS A 74 -13.07 -6.77 -3.36
CA LYS A 74 -12.49 -5.48 -3.82
C LYS A 74 -11.19 -5.71 -4.59
N ARG A 75 -10.27 -6.53 -4.06
CA ARG A 75 -9.03 -6.90 -4.76
C ARG A 75 -9.25 -7.52 -6.12
N GLN A 76 -10.18 -8.47 -6.21
CA GLN A 76 -10.46 -9.16 -7.47
C GLN A 76 -11.04 -8.19 -8.50
N ILE A 77 -11.92 -7.29 -8.05
CA ILE A 77 -12.44 -6.20 -8.89
C ILE A 77 -11.28 -5.33 -9.39
N ALA A 78 -10.37 -4.89 -8.52
CA ALA A 78 -9.22 -4.09 -8.93
C ALA A 78 -8.31 -4.79 -9.96
N VAL A 79 -8.05 -6.09 -9.80
CA VAL A 79 -7.29 -6.88 -10.78
C VAL A 79 -8.02 -6.94 -12.13
N ASN A 80 -9.34 -7.15 -12.11
CA ASN A 80 -10.15 -7.13 -13.32
C ASN A 80 -10.16 -5.74 -14.00
N LEU A 81 -9.89 -4.68 -13.23
CA LEU A 81 -9.73 -3.30 -13.68
C LEU A 81 -8.26 -2.90 -13.89
N GLY A 82 -7.35 -3.87 -14.10
CA GLY A 82 -5.97 -3.60 -14.52
C GLY A 82 -4.95 -3.40 -13.41
N LEU A 83 -5.31 -3.56 -12.12
CA LEU A 83 -4.32 -3.52 -11.04
C LEU A 83 -3.26 -4.62 -11.23
N PRO A 84 -1.95 -4.32 -11.15
CA PRO A 84 -0.91 -5.32 -11.30
C PRO A 84 -1.09 -6.52 -10.35
N LYS A 85 -1.03 -7.73 -10.90
CA LYS A 85 -1.23 -8.98 -10.12
C LYS A 85 -0.25 -9.12 -8.97
N ALA A 86 0.99 -8.64 -9.11
CA ALA A 86 1.98 -8.65 -8.04
C ALA A 86 1.57 -7.74 -6.87
N ALA A 87 1.04 -6.53 -7.15
CA ALA A 87 0.51 -5.64 -6.11
C ALA A 87 -0.70 -6.26 -5.39
N SER A 88 -1.62 -6.85 -6.16
CA SER A 88 -2.74 -7.60 -5.56
C SER A 88 -2.24 -8.76 -4.70
N SER A 89 -1.32 -9.58 -5.19
CA SER A 89 -0.80 -10.74 -4.44
C SER A 89 -0.08 -10.32 -3.15
N LEU A 90 0.61 -9.18 -3.19
CA LEU A 90 1.25 -8.56 -2.03
C LEU A 90 0.23 -8.13 -0.97
N PHE A 91 -0.80 -7.39 -1.37
CA PHE A 91 -1.88 -6.98 -0.47
C PHE A 91 -2.62 -8.18 0.15
N HIS A 92 -2.62 -9.33 -0.53
CA HIS A 92 -3.21 -10.58 -0.01
C HIS A 92 -2.43 -11.09 1.19
N ASN A 93 -1.11 -11.11 1.06
CA ASN A 93 -0.22 -11.63 2.07
C ASN A 93 -0.23 -10.73 3.31
N VAL A 94 -0.32 -9.40 3.13
CA VAL A 94 -0.57 -8.46 4.25
C VAL A 94 -1.89 -8.80 4.97
N ALA A 95 -2.97 -9.04 4.23
CA ALA A 95 -4.25 -9.42 4.84
C ALA A 95 -4.21 -10.78 5.55
N LYS A 96 -3.41 -11.74 5.06
CA LYS A 96 -3.18 -13.01 5.76
C LYS A 96 -2.51 -12.81 7.12
N ILE A 97 -1.50 -11.95 7.20
CA ILE A 97 -0.83 -11.61 8.47
C ILE A 97 -1.85 -10.98 9.42
N ARG A 98 -2.63 -10.00 8.96
CA ARG A 98 -3.70 -9.38 9.74
C ARG A 98 -4.71 -10.41 10.25
N ASN A 99 -5.16 -11.33 9.40
CA ASN A 99 -6.13 -12.36 9.77
C ASN A 99 -5.58 -13.32 10.83
N ARG A 100 -4.28 -13.64 10.79
CA ARG A 100 -3.63 -14.46 11.82
C ARG A 100 -3.76 -13.80 13.20
N PHE A 101 -3.46 -12.50 13.29
CA PHE A 101 -3.61 -11.75 14.55
C PHE A 101 -5.06 -11.66 15.04
N ALA A 102 -6.04 -11.64 14.12
CA ALA A 102 -7.45 -11.66 14.50
C ALA A 102 -7.89 -13.02 15.09
N HIS A 103 -7.32 -14.13 14.61
CA HIS A 103 -7.62 -15.47 15.10
C HIS A 103 -6.84 -15.82 16.37
N ASP A 104 -5.61 -15.35 16.49
CA ASP A 104 -4.76 -15.54 17.66
C ASP A 104 -4.10 -14.21 18.06
N PRO A 105 -4.78 -13.41 18.89
CA PRO A 105 -4.23 -12.14 19.39
C PRO A 105 -3.01 -12.30 20.30
N SER A 106 -2.73 -13.52 20.79
CA SER A 106 -1.56 -13.79 21.63
C SER A 106 -0.29 -13.97 20.80
N THR A 107 -0.43 -14.28 19.50
CA THR A 107 0.68 -14.34 18.56
C THR A 107 1.03 -12.94 18.07
N ALA A 108 2.07 -12.35 18.66
CA ALA A 108 2.63 -11.07 18.21
C ALA A 108 3.76 -11.23 17.15
N GLU A 109 4.04 -12.46 16.73
CA GLU A 109 5.11 -12.73 15.75
C GLU A 109 4.61 -12.71 14.30
N ILE A 110 5.39 -12.05 13.45
CA ILE A 110 5.21 -12.07 12.00
C ILE A 110 6.18 -13.07 11.40
N ASP A 111 5.62 -14.01 10.66
CA ASP A 111 6.36 -15.02 9.91
C ASP A 111 7.26 -14.37 8.84
N THR A 112 8.56 -14.58 9.02
CA THR A 112 9.62 -14.00 8.19
C THR A 112 9.55 -14.51 6.75
N GLU A 113 9.15 -15.76 6.51
CA GLU A 113 9.02 -16.29 5.16
C GLU A 113 7.93 -15.55 4.37
N LEU A 114 6.85 -15.17 5.06
CA LEU A 114 5.78 -14.39 4.45
C LEU A 114 6.20 -12.96 4.15
N VAL A 115 7.07 -12.37 4.99
CA VAL A 115 7.67 -11.05 4.75
C VAL A 115 8.61 -11.09 3.55
N ASP A 116 9.45 -12.11 3.45
CA ASP A 116 10.35 -12.29 2.31
C ASP A 116 9.56 -12.49 1.01
N LYS A 117 8.48 -13.28 1.06
CA LYS A 117 7.56 -13.41 -0.09
C LYS A 117 6.97 -12.07 -0.51
N ILE A 118 6.60 -11.21 0.45
CA ILE A 118 6.09 -9.85 0.18
C ILE A 118 7.18 -8.98 -0.44
N LYS A 119 8.43 -9.06 0.04
CA LYS A 119 9.59 -8.38 -0.56
C LYS A 119 9.84 -8.83 -2.01
N GLU A 120 9.80 -10.13 -2.27
CA GLU A 120 9.97 -10.66 -3.63
C GLU A 120 8.87 -10.15 -4.58
N GLN A 121 7.62 -10.10 -4.12
CA GLN A 121 6.52 -9.52 -4.90
C GLN A 121 6.73 -8.03 -5.14
N PHE A 122 7.22 -7.30 -4.15
CA PHE A 122 7.58 -5.89 -4.27
C PHE A 122 8.69 -5.66 -5.32
N PHE A 123 9.78 -6.41 -5.25
CA PHE A 123 10.87 -6.31 -6.23
C PHE A 123 10.48 -6.81 -7.62
N SER A 124 9.46 -7.67 -7.75
CA SER A 124 8.91 -8.00 -9.07
C SER A 124 8.21 -6.81 -9.74
N LEU A 125 7.67 -5.87 -8.96
CA LEU A 125 7.10 -4.61 -9.45
C LEU A 125 8.18 -3.56 -9.71
N MET A 126 9.20 -3.50 -8.84
CA MET A 126 10.27 -2.51 -8.87
C MET A 126 11.66 -3.18 -8.79
N PRO A 127 12.12 -3.86 -9.86
CA PRO A 127 13.39 -4.62 -9.81
C PRO A 127 14.60 -3.75 -9.51
N GLY A 128 14.62 -2.51 -10.00
CA GLY A 128 15.72 -1.57 -9.81
C GLY A 128 15.95 -1.16 -8.35
N TRP A 129 14.96 -1.34 -7.47
CA TRP A 129 15.04 -0.93 -6.06
C TRP A 129 15.63 -2.01 -5.14
N ARG A 130 15.87 -3.21 -5.68
CA ARG A 130 16.40 -4.35 -4.92
C ARG A 130 17.77 -4.09 -4.29
N HIS A 131 18.59 -3.27 -4.94
CA HIS A 131 19.96 -2.99 -4.50
C HIS A 131 20.21 -1.50 -4.23
N GLN A 132 19.16 -0.69 -4.15
CA GLN A 132 19.27 0.74 -3.84
C GLN A 132 19.13 0.94 -2.32
N PRO A 133 20.21 1.27 -1.59
CA PRO A 133 20.20 1.28 -0.12
C PRO A 133 19.32 2.39 0.48
N ASP A 134 19.08 3.44 -0.29
CA ASP A 134 18.35 4.66 0.08
C ASP A 134 16.83 4.54 -0.14
N VAL A 135 16.33 3.37 -0.54
CA VAL A 135 14.89 3.13 -0.68
C VAL A 135 14.24 3.09 0.70
N GLY A 136 13.32 4.02 0.96
CA GLY A 136 12.67 4.17 2.25
C GLY A 136 11.62 5.26 2.28
N ILE A 137 11.18 5.61 3.48
CA ILE A 137 10.20 6.68 3.74
C ILE A 137 10.73 7.56 4.85
N SER A 138 10.73 8.87 4.62
CA SER A 138 11.11 9.87 5.61
C SER A 138 9.96 10.86 5.81
N PHE A 139 9.68 11.19 7.06
CA PHE A 139 8.79 12.28 7.46
C PHE A 139 9.63 13.41 8.05
N PHE A 140 9.31 14.63 7.65
CA PHE A 140 10.00 15.83 8.10
C PHE A 140 9.03 16.73 8.86
N ARG A 141 9.52 17.36 9.93
CA ARG A 141 8.80 18.43 10.63
C ARG A 141 8.79 19.70 9.78
N LYS A 142 7.97 20.68 10.18
CA LYS A 142 7.88 21.99 9.50
C LYS A 142 9.20 22.76 9.47
N ASP A 143 10.10 22.50 10.42
CA ASP A 143 11.43 23.11 10.50
C ASP A 143 12.48 22.39 9.62
N GLY A 144 12.09 21.36 8.86
CA GLY A 144 12.96 20.55 8.03
C GLY A 144 13.72 19.45 8.77
N SER A 145 13.58 19.35 10.10
CA SER A 145 14.18 18.25 10.86
C SER A 145 13.49 16.92 10.58
N THR A 146 14.26 15.83 10.57
CA THR A 146 13.71 14.48 10.39
C THR A 146 12.87 14.10 11.61
N GLU A 147 11.62 13.75 11.37
CA GLU A 147 10.70 13.21 12.37
C GLU A 147 10.80 11.68 12.44
N LEU A 148 10.83 11.03 11.28
CA LEU A 148 10.90 9.59 11.12
C LEU A 148 11.69 9.28 9.85
N ASN A 149 12.57 8.29 9.90
CA ASN A 149 13.25 7.78 8.73
C ASN A 149 13.28 6.26 8.80
N VAL A 150 12.74 5.61 7.78
CA VAL A 150 12.63 4.15 7.71
C VAL A 150 13.19 3.69 6.38
N SER A 151 14.23 2.86 6.41
CA SER A 151 14.79 2.24 5.21
C SER A 151 14.20 0.84 5.00
N LEU A 152 13.97 0.49 3.73
CA LEU A 152 13.57 -0.87 3.34
C LEU A 152 14.69 -1.89 3.60
N HIS A 153 15.94 -1.45 3.56
CA HIS A 153 17.13 -2.30 3.62
C HIS A 153 17.80 -2.31 5.01
N ASP A 154 17.21 -1.65 6.00
CA ASP A 154 17.70 -1.75 7.38
C ASP A 154 17.38 -3.15 7.96
N ALA A 155 18.44 -3.91 8.25
CA ALA A 155 18.34 -5.26 8.80
C ALA A 155 17.73 -5.30 10.21
N ASN A 156 17.75 -4.18 10.95
CA ASN A 156 17.19 -4.09 12.29
C ASN A 156 15.71 -3.67 12.29
N GLN A 157 15.15 -3.38 11.12
CA GLN A 157 13.78 -2.89 11.03
C GLN A 157 12.79 -4.01 11.39
N PRO A 158 11.84 -3.77 12.32
CA PRO A 158 10.83 -4.77 12.64
C PRO A 158 9.98 -5.14 11.42
N PRO A 159 9.57 -6.42 11.27
CA PRO A 159 8.79 -6.88 10.12
C PRO A 159 7.54 -6.05 9.82
N HIS A 160 6.78 -5.65 10.85
CA HIS A 160 5.56 -4.87 10.66
C HIS A 160 5.83 -3.49 10.02
N ILE A 161 6.97 -2.88 10.34
CA ILE A 161 7.39 -1.62 9.73
C ILE A 161 7.80 -1.82 8.27
N ILE A 162 8.53 -2.91 7.95
CA ILE A 162 8.87 -3.26 6.57
C ILE A 162 7.60 -3.44 5.71
N LEU A 163 6.56 -4.08 6.25
CA LEU A 163 5.27 -4.20 5.55
C LEU A 163 4.65 -2.83 5.25
N ALA A 164 4.67 -1.92 6.22
CA ALA A 164 4.14 -0.57 6.06
C ALA A 164 4.92 0.23 5.00
N VAL A 165 6.26 0.11 4.98
CA VAL A 165 7.10 0.71 3.93
C VAL A 165 6.73 0.17 2.57
N ILE A 166 6.71 -1.15 2.42
CA ILE A 166 6.43 -1.80 1.13
C ILE A 166 5.06 -1.37 0.58
N VAL A 167 3.99 -1.41 1.39
CA VAL A 167 2.65 -1.01 0.94
C VAL A 167 2.62 0.45 0.49
N SER A 168 3.30 1.33 1.21
CA SER A 168 3.38 2.76 0.89
C SER A 168 4.17 3.02 -0.40
N LEU A 169 5.28 2.31 -0.60
CA LEU A 169 6.08 2.39 -1.82
C LEU A 169 5.32 1.83 -3.04
N VAL A 170 4.52 0.77 -2.87
CA VAL A 170 3.62 0.27 -3.92
C VAL A 170 2.60 1.35 -4.32
N ALA A 171 2.05 2.11 -3.36
CA ALA A 171 1.15 3.21 -3.67
C ALA A 171 1.81 4.26 -4.59
N LEU A 172 3.04 4.66 -4.26
CA LEU A 172 3.82 5.62 -5.06
C LEU A 172 4.16 5.07 -6.45
N PHE A 173 4.53 3.79 -6.53
CA PHE A 173 4.76 3.11 -7.80
C PHE A 173 3.52 3.13 -8.70
N LEU A 174 2.35 2.78 -8.15
CA LEU A 174 1.09 2.81 -8.90
C LEU A 174 0.75 4.23 -9.38
N ALA A 175 1.02 5.25 -8.57
CA ALA A 175 0.83 6.65 -8.96
C ALA A 175 1.76 7.06 -10.12
N ASN A 176 3.04 6.70 -10.07
CA ASN A 176 3.97 6.98 -11.15
C ASN A 176 3.56 6.27 -12.45
N LYS A 177 3.22 4.98 -12.35
CA LYS A 177 2.77 4.19 -13.51
C LYS A 177 1.51 4.77 -14.14
N ALA A 178 0.49 5.10 -13.35
CA ALA A 178 -0.75 5.68 -13.86
C ALA A 178 -0.54 7.07 -14.48
N ARG A 179 0.43 7.86 -14.00
CA ARG A 179 0.81 9.14 -14.60
C ARG A 179 1.45 8.97 -15.98
N GLU A 180 2.35 8.00 -16.13
CA GLU A 180 3.00 7.69 -17.40
C GLU A 180 1.98 7.27 -18.46
N GLU A 181 1.04 6.39 -18.10
CA GLU A 181 -0.06 5.97 -18.97
C GLU A 181 -0.95 7.15 -19.38
N ALA A 182 -1.31 8.03 -18.45
CA ALA A 182 -2.11 9.23 -18.74
C ALA A 182 -1.39 10.27 -19.62
N SER A 183 -0.06 10.31 -19.60
CA SER A 183 0.73 11.25 -20.41
C SER A 183 0.93 10.78 -21.86
N ILE A 184 0.73 9.49 -22.12
CA ILE A 184 0.80 8.90 -23.47
C ILE A 184 -0.51 9.11 -24.25
N GLU A 185 -1.63 9.27 -23.53
CA GLU A 185 -2.97 9.44 -24.11
C GLU A 185 -3.38 10.92 -24.36
N SER A 186 -2.57 11.88 -23.91
CA SER A 186 -2.78 13.34 -24.08
C SER A 186 -2.02 13.92 -25.26
#